data_AF-A0A1M4NBC3-F1
#
_entry.id   AF-A0A1M4NBC3-F1
#
_cell.length_a   1.000
_cell.length_b   1.000
_cell.length_c   1.000
_cell.angle_alpha   90.00
_cell.angle_beta   90.00
_cell.angle_gamma   90.00
#
_symmetry.space_group_name_H-M   'P 1'
#
loop_
_entity.id
_entity.type
_entity.pdbx_description
1 polymer ?
#
loop_
_entity_poly.entity_id
_entity_poly.type
_entity_poly.pdbx_seq_one_letter_code
_entity_poly.pdbx_strand_id
1 'polypeptide(L)'
;MSTLVPKSHNFEVAKNRLKDFSKKTSDDLKISTVKTDGGFLGLGNHKVTGYELNSRLSVIQEHLIYLNNLSNKTIKEFGEVYNALDALDKEYIQGIVTAIKANEITSKSIQEAHEKISMIVDDQKRALEVLKKFKQKVDGYTHLKDIDKLWDSSEALIYEMNNLSNDLKQQSLKLEAIISFISKLEKIDHLQDIDIMWNSLLNIHKSLSNIFNEINSFKDTVYKQQGDIEKLLSSIEDLQEHKKDLDEIKHLNDVDSIWEQTAAYSVAIEELKEQNSNILELVQANKMSMDELKDYKAKLSNIKHLSDVDEIWNSSKFHSSQLSELKKQSDETRSIIQSNKEKNDAVIASVVEKNDTAINMLNRKMKYAYLLAGGSLGLAIVELIVILLKVI
;
A
#
# COMPACT_ATOMS: atom_id res chain seq x y z
N MET A 1 29.48 -117.03 -67.13
CA MET A 1 29.59 -117.64 -68.48
C MET A 1 29.95 -119.10 -68.31
N SER A 2 28.96 -119.97 -68.45
CA SER A 2 29.15 -121.42 -68.47
C SER A 2 29.10 -121.82 -69.93
N THR A 3 30.25 -122.16 -70.51
CA THR A 3 30.35 -122.63 -71.90
C THR A 3 29.58 -123.95 -72.00
N LEU A 4 28.38 -123.90 -72.60
CA LEU A 4 27.62 -125.08 -73.01
C LEU A 4 28.37 -125.73 -74.17
N VAL A 5 29.38 -126.53 -73.83
CA VAL A 5 29.98 -127.47 -74.78
C VAL A 5 28.98 -128.61 -74.94
N PRO A 6 28.39 -128.83 -76.13
CA PRO A 6 27.51 -129.97 -76.35
C PRO A 6 28.33 -131.24 -76.14
N LYS A 7 28.06 -132.00 -75.07
CA LYS A 7 28.65 -133.32 -74.86
C LYS A 7 27.93 -134.31 -75.78
N SER A 8 28.29 -134.33 -77.06
CA SER A 8 27.72 -135.28 -78.01
C SER A 8 28.56 -136.56 -78.00
N HIS A 9 28.22 -137.44 -77.06
CA HIS A 9 28.84 -138.76 -76.97
C HIS A 9 28.57 -139.58 -78.25
N ASN A 10 27.37 -139.44 -78.83
CA ASN A 10 26.93 -140.26 -79.96
C ASN A 10 27.63 -139.88 -81.28
N PHE A 11 27.80 -138.58 -81.56
CA PHE A 11 28.54 -138.14 -82.75
C PHE A 11 30.01 -138.54 -82.68
N GLU A 12 30.66 -138.34 -81.52
CA GLU A 12 32.05 -138.73 -81.34
C GLU A 12 32.25 -140.24 -81.47
N VAL A 13 31.30 -141.05 -80.97
CA VAL A 13 31.31 -142.51 -81.13
C VAL A 13 31.18 -142.89 -82.61
N ALA A 14 30.20 -142.34 -83.33
CA ALA A 14 29.98 -142.65 -84.75
C ALA A 14 31.17 -142.17 -85.63
N LYS A 15 31.71 -140.97 -85.36
CA LYS A 15 32.90 -140.43 -86.03
C LYS A 15 34.12 -141.35 -85.88
N ASN A 16 34.34 -141.87 -84.69
CA ASN A 16 35.49 -142.76 -84.42
C ASN A 16 35.32 -144.12 -85.10
N ARG A 17 34.11 -144.69 -85.14
CA ARG A 17 33.82 -145.94 -85.87
C ARG A 17 34.10 -145.82 -87.37
N LEU A 18 33.64 -144.75 -88.00
CA LEU A 18 33.92 -144.46 -89.42
C LEU A 18 35.41 -144.33 -89.71
N LYS A 19 36.16 -143.67 -88.81
CA LYS A 19 37.61 -143.51 -88.91
C LYS A 19 38.36 -144.84 -88.82
N ASP A 20 37.87 -145.78 -88.00
CA ASP A 20 38.48 -147.10 -87.87
C ASP A 20 38.19 -147.99 -89.09
N PHE A 21 37.02 -147.83 -89.71
CA PHE A 21 36.67 -148.51 -90.95
C PHE A 21 37.51 -148.03 -92.14
N SER A 22 37.65 -146.71 -92.33
CA SER A 22 38.37 -146.14 -93.48
C SER A 22 39.84 -146.57 -93.58
N LYS A 23 40.39 -147.15 -92.51
CA LYS A 23 41.78 -147.61 -92.41
C LYS A 23 41.98 -149.09 -92.76
N LYS A 24 40.92 -149.87 -92.96
CA LYS A 24 41.05 -151.29 -93.33
C LYS A 24 41.26 -151.43 -94.84
N THR A 25 42.32 -152.15 -95.24
CA THR A 25 42.63 -152.47 -96.63
C THR A 25 41.90 -153.73 -97.10
N SER A 26 41.50 -153.77 -98.36
CA SER A 26 40.83 -154.93 -98.96
C SER A 26 41.85 -156.01 -99.34
N ASP A 27 41.58 -157.25 -98.96
CA ASP A 27 42.39 -158.41 -99.35
C ASP A 27 42.11 -158.81 -100.82
N ASP A 28 43.16 -159.25 -101.52
CA ASP A 28 43.11 -159.61 -102.94
C ASP A 28 42.58 -161.05 -103.11
N LEU A 29 41.36 -161.19 -103.63
CA LEU A 29 40.68 -162.47 -103.78
C LEU A 29 41.17 -163.19 -105.05
N LYS A 30 42.05 -164.19 -104.89
CA LYS A 30 42.54 -165.03 -106.01
C LYS A 30 41.92 -166.42 -105.98
N ILE A 31 41.64 -166.96 -107.17
CA ILE A 31 41.27 -168.37 -107.36
C ILE A 31 42.32 -168.98 -108.28
N SER A 32 42.99 -170.03 -107.82
CA SER A 32 43.97 -170.76 -108.64
C SER A 32 43.27 -171.69 -109.62
N THR A 33 43.88 -171.98 -110.77
CA THR A 33 43.30 -172.92 -111.75
C THR A 33 43.52 -174.37 -111.30
N VAL A 34 42.78 -175.32 -111.86
CA VAL A 34 43.02 -176.76 -111.66
C VAL A 34 44.10 -177.26 -112.63
N LYS A 35 44.81 -178.34 -112.28
CA LYS A 35 45.88 -178.90 -113.10
C LYS A 35 45.29 -179.63 -114.32
N THR A 36 45.95 -179.52 -115.47
CA THR A 36 45.40 -180.00 -116.77
C THR A 36 46.19 -181.15 -117.41
N ASP A 37 47.32 -181.56 -116.84
CA ASP A 37 48.35 -182.37 -117.51
C ASP A 37 49.00 -183.37 -116.54
N GLY A 38 49.24 -184.61 -116.99
CA GLY A 38 49.60 -185.76 -116.13
C GLY A 38 50.78 -186.60 -116.63
N GLY A 39 51.79 -186.78 -115.77
CA GLY A 39 52.83 -187.82 -115.89
C GLY A 39 54.23 -187.35 -116.33
N PHE A 40 55.26 -188.12 -115.93
CA PHE A 40 56.69 -187.86 -116.19
C PHE A 40 56.97 -187.72 -117.70
N LEU A 41 57.36 -186.51 -118.12
CA LEU A 41 57.54 -186.01 -119.50
C LEU A 41 56.26 -185.59 -120.27
N GLY A 42 55.15 -185.29 -119.60
CA GLY A 42 54.06 -184.48 -120.19
C GLY A 42 53.24 -185.14 -121.29
N LEU A 43 53.24 -186.48 -121.38
CA LEU A 43 52.45 -187.22 -122.37
C LEU A 43 51.22 -187.84 -121.70
N GLY A 44 50.21 -187.01 -121.44
CA GLY A 44 48.88 -187.44 -120.99
C GLY A 44 48.05 -186.30 -120.37
N ASN A 45 46.77 -186.20 -120.71
CA ASN A 45 45.85 -185.23 -120.12
C ASN A 45 45.45 -185.64 -118.70
N HIS A 46 45.47 -184.70 -117.74
CA HIS A 46 44.93 -184.93 -116.40
C HIS A 46 43.41 -184.75 -116.43
N LYS A 47 42.67 -185.81 -116.09
CA LYS A 47 41.25 -185.64 -115.79
C LYS A 47 41.14 -185.00 -114.41
N VAL A 48 40.78 -183.71 -114.42
CA VAL A 48 40.42 -182.96 -113.21
C VAL A 48 39.47 -183.80 -112.36
N THR A 49 39.86 -184.01 -111.12
CA THR A 49 39.11 -184.87 -110.20
C THR A 49 37.99 -184.09 -109.52
N GLY A 50 36.96 -184.78 -109.05
CA GLY A 50 35.91 -184.18 -108.21
C GLY A 50 36.48 -183.51 -106.95
N TYR A 51 37.62 -184.00 -106.45
CA TYR A 51 38.35 -183.40 -105.34
C TYR A 51 38.94 -182.02 -105.69
N GLU A 52 39.60 -181.89 -106.85
CA GLU A 52 40.17 -180.61 -107.30
C GLU A 52 39.09 -179.56 -107.55
N LEU A 53 37.96 -179.96 -108.16
CA LEU A 53 36.83 -179.06 -108.38
C LEU A 53 36.18 -178.63 -107.05
N ASN A 54 35.96 -179.57 -106.12
CA ASN A 54 35.43 -179.25 -104.79
C ASN A 54 36.37 -178.34 -103.99
N SER A 55 37.69 -178.50 -104.12
CA SER A 55 38.65 -177.59 -103.50
C SER A 55 38.52 -176.15 -104.02
N ARG A 56 38.30 -175.95 -105.34
CA ARG A 56 38.05 -174.59 -105.90
C ARG A 56 36.69 -174.05 -105.53
N LEU A 57 35.67 -174.89 -105.52
CA LEU A 57 34.34 -174.50 -105.08
C LEU A 57 34.35 -174.07 -103.60
N SER A 58 35.17 -174.72 -102.76
CA SER A 58 35.41 -174.30 -101.37
C SER A 58 36.03 -172.91 -101.30
N VAL A 59 37.07 -172.63 -102.12
CA VAL A 59 37.69 -171.28 -102.19
C VAL A 59 36.68 -170.22 -102.68
N ILE A 60 35.85 -170.55 -103.68
CA ILE A 60 34.80 -169.65 -104.17
C ILE A 60 33.74 -169.41 -103.09
N GLN A 61 33.33 -170.45 -102.35
CA GLN A 61 32.42 -170.30 -101.22
C GLN A 61 33.01 -169.41 -100.13
N GLU A 62 34.29 -169.59 -99.80
CA GLU A 62 35.01 -168.71 -98.87
C GLU A 62 35.00 -167.25 -99.35
N HIS A 63 35.23 -167.01 -100.64
CA HIS A 63 35.16 -165.66 -101.24
C HIS A 63 33.76 -165.07 -101.21
N LEU A 64 32.70 -165.86 -101.48
CA LEU A 64 31.32 -165.40 -101.39
C LEU A 64 30.92 -165.10 -99.94
N ILE A 65 31.38 -165.91 -98.98
CA ILE A 65 31.22 -165.65 -97.54
C ILE A 65 31.95 -164.35 -97.16
N TYR A 66 33.18 -164.15 -97.66
CA TYR A 66 33.94 -162.92 -97.45
C TYR A 66 33.21 -161.71 -98.03
N LEU A 67 32.72 -161.76 -99.27
CA LEU A 67 31.99 -160.67 -99.92
C LEU A 67 30.67 -160.35 -99.21
N ASN A 68 29.95 -161.36 -98.73
CA ASN A 68 28.74 -161.16 -97.92
C ASN A 68 29.08 -160.51 -96.57
N ASN A 69 30.13 -160.97 -95.90
CA ASN A 69 30.63 -160.37 -94.67
C ASN A 69 31.10 -158.92 -94.89
N LEU A 70 31.76 -158.63 -96.01
CA LEU A 70 32.17 -157.30 -96.40
C LEU A 70 30.95 -156.41 -96.65
N SER A 71 29.96 -156.89 -97.41
CA SER A 71 28.71 -156.15 -97.68
C SER A 71 27.94 -155.85 -96.39
N ASN A 72 27.81 -156.82 -95.49
CA ASN A 72 27.17 -156.62 -94.19
C ASN A 72 27.95 -155.64 -93.30
N LYS A 73 29.29 -155.64 -93.36
CA LYS A 73 30.11 -154.60 -92.71
C LYS A 73 29.82 -153.24 -93.33
N THR A 74 29.91 -153.10 -94.64
CA THR A 74 29.63 -151.85 -95.36
C THR A 74 28.24 -151.29 -95.05
N ILE A 75 27.20 -152.12 -94.99
CA ILE A 75 25.84 -151.72 -94.61
C ILE A 75 25.80 -151.18 -93.17
N LYS A 76 26.44 -151.87 -92.21
CA LYS A 76 26.54 -151.37 -90.82
C LYS A 76 27.24 -150.02 -90.74
N GLU A 77 28.30 -149.82 -91.52
CA GLU A 77 29.04 -148.56 -91.54
C GLU A 77 28.24 -147.42 -92.20
N PHE A 78 27.44 -147.69 -93.24
CA PHE A 78 26.46 -146.71 -93.74
C PHE A 78 25.44 -146.34 -92.65
N GLY A 79 25.07 -147.30 -91.80
CA GLY A 79 24.30 -147.03 -90.57
C GLY A 79 25.02 -146.10 -89.60
N GLU A 80 26.33 -146.28 -89.40
CA GLU A 80 27.14 -145.36 -88.57
C GLU A 80 27.31 -143.96 -89.21
N VAL A 81 27.40 -143.84 -90.54
CA VAL A 81 27.35 -142.53 -91.24
C VAL A 81 26.01 -141.83 -90.95
N TYR A 82 24.90 -142.56 -91.08
CA TYR A 82 23.58 -142.01 -90.79
C TYR A 82 23.46 -141.55 -89.33
N ASN A 83 23.93 -142.38 -88.39
CA ASN A 83 23.95 -142.02 -86.96
C ASN A 83 24.82 -140.79 -86.69
N ALA A 84 25.96 -140.65 -87.38
CA ALA A 84 26.81 -139.45 -87.26
C ALA A 84 26.10 -138.20 -87.80
N LEU A 85 25.43 -138.28 -88.95
CA LEU A 85 24.69 -137.15 -89.51
C LEU A 85 23.47 -136.77 -88.65
N ASP A 86 22.74 -137.76 -88.12
CA ASP A 86 21.60 -137.54 -87.22
C ASP A 86 22.03 -136.90 -85.89
N ALA A 87 23.13 -137.38 -85.30
CA ALA A 87 23.70 -136.78 -84.09
C ALA A 87 24.27 -135.37 -84.34
N LEU A 88 24.87 -135.12 -85.52
CA LEU A 88 25.35 -133.78 -85.90
C LEU A 88 24.18 -132.79 -85.97
N ASP A 89 23.07 -133.18 -86.59
CA ASP A 89 21.89 -132.31 -86.72
C ASP A 89 21.19 -132.10 -85.36
N LYS A 90 20.81 -133.19 -84.69
CA LYS A 90 19.97 -133.14 -83.49
C LYS A 90 20.70 -132.67 -82.23
N GLU A 91 22.01 -132.90 -82.13
CA GLU A 91 22.77 -132.54 -80.93
C GLU A 91 23.65 -131.30 -81.18
N TYR A 92 24.53 -131.32 -82.19
CA TYR A 92 25.47 -130.23 -82.44
C TYR A 92 24.82 -128.99 -83.05
N ILE A 93 24.15 -129.12 -84.20
CA ILE A 93 23.53 -127.98 -84.89
C ILE A 93 22.42 -127.40 -84.02
N GLN A 94 21.56 -128.25 -83.46
CA GLN A 94 20.52 -127.82 -82.53
C GLN A 94 21.08 -127.14 -81.28
N GLY A 95 22.20 -127.63 -80.71
CA GLY A 95 22.89 -127.01 -79.59
C GLY A 95 23.43 -125.61 -79.92
N ILE A 96 24.04 -125.46 -81.10
CA ILE A 96 24.52 -124.17 -81.62
C ILE A 96 23.35 -123.21 -81.83
N VAL A 97 22.26 -123.65 -82.46
CA VAL A 97 21.05 -122.83 -82.67
C VAL A 97 20.45 -122.38 -81.34
N THR A 98 20.40 -123.27 -80.35
CA THR A 98 19.91 -122.94 -79.01
C THR A 98 20.80 -121.90 -78.32
N ALA A 99 22.13 -122.05 -78.42
CA ALA A 99 23.08 -121.09 -77.89
C ALA A 99 23.01 -119.71 -78.59
N ILE A 100 22.84 -119.70 -79.91
CA ILE A 100 22.67 -118.46 -80.70
C ILE A 100 21.38 -117.74 -80.28
N LYS A 101 20.26 -118.47 -80.17
CA LYS A 101 18.98 -117.90 -79.69
C LYS A 101 19.10 -117.34 -78.27
N ALA A 102 19.79 -118.05 -77.37
CA ALA A 102 20.03 -117.56 -76.02
C ALA A 102 20.90 -116.29 -76.01
N ASN A 103 21.92 -116.22 -76.89
CA ASN A 103 22.75 -115.03 -77.06
C ASN A 103 21.98 -113.87 -77.68
N GLU A 104 21.07 -114.12 -78.62
CA GLU A 104 20.19 -113.11 -79.22
C GLU A 104 19.25 -112.51 -78.17
N ILE A 105 18.60 -113.36 -77.37
CA ILE A 105 17.76 -112.92 -76.24
C ILE A 105 18.59 -112.10 -75.25
N THR A 106 19.81 -112.55 -74.93
CA THR A 106 20.73 -111.84 -74.04
C THR A 106 21.12 -110.47 -74.63
N SER A 107 21.46 -110.40 -75.92
CA SER A 107 21.82 -109.16 -76.62
C SER A 107 20.65 -108.17 -76.63
N LYS A 108 19.43 -108.65 -76.90
CA LYS A 108 18.22 -107.82 -76.83
C LYS A 108 17.98 -107.28 -75.43
N SER A 109 18.12 -108.13 -74.41
CA SER A 109 18.00 -107.73 -73.00
C SER A 109 19.06 -106.69 -72.59
N ILE A 110 20.29 -106.82 -73.11
CA ILE A 110 21.38 -105.85 -72.90
C ILE A 110 21.04 -104.51 -73.58
N GLN A 111 20.50 -104.55 -74.80
CA GLN A 111 20.07 -103.34 -75.51
C GLN A 111 18.97 -102.60 -74.74
N GLU A 112 17.95 -103.31 -74.28
CA GLU A 112 16.87 -102.74 -73.45
C GLU A 112 17.41 -102.13 -72.14
N ALA A 113 18.41 -102.77 -71.51
CA ALA A 113 19.07 -102.23 -70.34
C ALA A 113 19.89 -100.96 -70.65
N HIS A 114 20.55 -100.92 -71.80
CA HIS A 114 21.33 -99.76 -72.24
C HIS A 114 20.43 -98.56 -72.52
N GLU A 115 19.26 -98.77 -73.14
CA GLU A 115 18.25 -97.74 -73.35
C GLU A 115 17.75 -97.16 -72.01
N LYS A 116 17.45 -98.01 -71.03
CA LYS A 116 17.07 -97.57 -69.67
C LYS A 116 18.17 -96.78 -68.98
N ILE A 117 19.44 -97.21 -69.10
CA ILE A 117 20.59 -96.48 -68.55
C ILE A 117 20.71 -95.12 -69.20
N SER A 118 20.54 -95.02 -70.53
CA SER A 118 20.55 -93.74 -71.24
C SER A 118 19.47 -92.79 -70.70
N MET A 119 18.24 -93.29 -70.50
CA MET A 119 17.15 -92.50 -69.91
C MET A 119 17.49 -92.00 -68.51
N ILE A 120 18.06 -92.86 -67.65
CA ILE A 120 18.47 -92.49 -66.29
C ILE A 120 19.55 -91.41 -66.31
N VAL A 121 20.55 -91.53 -67.19
CA VAL A 121 21.61 -90.53 -67.35
C VAL A 121 21.04 -89.18 -67.77
N ASP A 122 20.09 -89.17 -68.70
CA ASP A 122 19.40 -87.95 -69.13
C ASP A 122 18.54 -87.33 -68.02
N ASP A 123 17.85 -88.14 -67.21
CA ASP A 123 17.13 -87.69 -66.02
C ASP A 123 18.06 -87.08 -64.98
N GLN A 124 19.19 -87.75 -64.70
CA GLN A 124 20.22 -87.26 -63.77
C GLN A 124 20.80 -85.93 -64.25
N LYS A 125 21.09 -85.79 -65.55
CA LYS A 125 21.58 -84.54 -66.14
C LYS A 125 20.56 -83.41 -65.98
N ARG A 126 19.27 -83.67 -66.22
CA ARG A 126 18.19 -82.70 -65.99
C ARG A 126 18.10 -82.27 -64.52
N ALA A 127 18.15 -83.20 -63.58
CA ALA A 127 18.15 -82.89 -62.16
C ALA A 127 19.34 -82.01 -61.76
N LEU A 128 20.53 -82.28 -62.30
CA LEU A 128 21.75 -81.53 -62.01
C LEU A 128 21.66 -80.09 -62.54
N GLU A 129 21.07 -79.87 -63.72
CA GLU A 129 20.79 -78.53 -64.24
C GLU A 129 19.80 -77.75 -63.36
N VAL A 130 18.75 -78.41 -62.85
CA VAL A 130 17.81 -77.79 -61.89
C VAL A 130 18.54 -77.40 -60.60
N LEU A 131 19.35 -78.29 -60.04
CA LEU A 131 20.14 -78.02 -58.83
C LEU A 131 21.13 -76.88 -59.03
N LYS A 132 21.76 -76.81 -60.21
CA LYS A 132 22.68 -75.71 -60.56
C LYS A 132 21.95 -74.37 -60.61
N LYS A 133 20.77 -74.31 -61.24
CA LYS A 133 19.93 -73.08 -61.26
C LYS A 133 19.46 -72.70 -59.85
N PHE A 134 19.08 -73.69 -59.04
CA PHE A 134 18.69 -73.46 -57.65
C PHE A 134 19.84 -72.87 -56.84
N LYS A 135 21.03 -73.46 -56.94
CA LYS A 135 22.24 -72.92 -56.30
C LYS A 135 22.54 -71.49 -56.76
N GLN A 136 22.51 -71.20 -58.06
CA GLN A 136 22.71 -69.85 -58.57
C GLN A 136 21.69 -68.86 -57.99
N LYS A 137 20.43 -69.27 -57.83
CA LYS A 137 19.40 -68.44 -57.21
C LYS A 137 19.68 -68.17 -55.73
N VAL A 138 20.13 -69.18 -54.99
CA VAL A 138 20.52 -69.05 -53.57
C VAL A 138 21.77 -68.18 -53.41
N ASP A 139 22.81 -68.44 -54.21
CA ASP A 139 24.05 -67.66 -54.22
C ASP A 139 23.79 -66.20 -54.65
N GLY A 140 22.77 -65.96 -55.49
CA GLY A 140 22.31 -64.62 -55.87
C GLY A 140 21.66 -63.84 -54.72
N TYR A 141 21.25 -64.48 -53.63
CA TYR A 141 20.76 -63.81 -52.43
C TYR A 141 21.95 -63.36 -51.56
N THR A 142 22.60 -62.29 -52.00
CA THR A 142 23.77 -61.67 -51.34
C THR A 142 23.52 -61.23 -49.89
N HIS A 143 22.25 -61.05 -49.51
CA HIS A 143 21.82 -60.50 -48.22
C HIS A 143 21.28 -61.55 -47.24
N LEU A 144 21.42 -62.85 -47.51
CA LEU A 144 20.97 -63.90 -46.57
C LEU A 144 21.56 -63.73 -45.17
N LYS A 145 22.82 -63.29 -45.07
CA LYS A 145 23.50 -63.00 -43.79
C LYS A 145 23.05 -61.70 -43.12
N ASP A 146 22.35 -60.83 -43.84
CA ASP A 146 21.83 -59.59 -43.26
C ASP A 146 20.53 -59.84 -42.47
N ILE A 147 19.89 -61.01 -42.64
CA ILE A 147 18.73 -61.43 -41.85
C ILE A 147 19.09 -61.52 -40.36
N ASP A 148 20.23 -62.14 -40.04
CA ASP A 148 20.68 -62.26 -38.65
C ASP A 148 20.94 -60.86 -38.04
N LYS A 149 21.60 -59.97 -38.81
CA LYS A 149 21.82 -58.58 -38.37
C LYS A 149 20.52 -57.80 -38.17
N LEU A 150 19.52 -58.01 -39.04
CA LEU A 150 18.20 -57.39 -38.90
C LEU A 150 17.49 -57.91 -37.65
N TRP A 151 17.65 -59.19 -37.33
CA TRP A 151 17.10 -59.79 -36.13
C TRP A 151 17.73 -59.17 -34.87
N ASP A 152 19.07 -59.14 -34.79
CA ASP A 152 19.80 -58.53 -33.67
C ASP A 152 19.42 -57.05 -33.49
N SER A 153 19.30 -56.32 -34.61
CA SER A 153 18.87 -54.92 -34.60
C SER A 153 17.44 -54.77 -34.10
N SER A 154 16.54 -55.68 -34.50
CA SER A 154 15.16 -55.69 -34.02
C SER A 154 15.08 -55.99 -32.52
N GLU A 155 15.91 -56.89 -32.00
CA GLU A 155 15.96 -57.21 -30.57
C GLU A 155 16.50 -56.01 -29.76
N ALA A 156 17.54 -55.35 -30.24
CA ALA A 156 18.06 -54.12 -29.66
C ALA A 156 17.00 -53.00 -29.63
N LEU A 157 16.28 -52.81 -30.73
CA LEU A 157 15.18 -51.84 -30.81
C LEU A 157 14.05 -52.16 -29.82
N ILE A 158 13.70 -53.44 -29.65
CA ILE A 158 12.69 -53.86 -28.67
C ILE A 158 13.16 -53.52 -27.24
N TYR A 159 14.43 -53.75 -26.93
CA TYR A 159 14.99 -53.41 -25.62
C TYR A 159 14.94 -51.90 -25.35
N GLU A 160 15.37 -51.07 -26.31
CA GLU A 160 15.31 -49.61 -26.21
C GLU A 160 13.86 -49.11 -26.06
N MET A 161 12.92 -49.69 -26.81
CA MET A 161 11.51 -49.32 -26.75
C MET A 161 10.89 -49.63 -25.38
N ASN A 162 11.28 -50.75 -24.75
CA ASN A 162 10.85 -51.10 -23.39
C ASN A 162 11.41 -50.12 -22.35
N ASN A 163 12.66 -49.69 -22.48
CA ASN A 163 13.24 -48.68 -21.60
C ASN A 163 12.52 -47.34 -21.74
N LEU A 164 12.27 -46.89 -22.98
CA LEU A 164 11.52 -45.66 -23.24
C LEU A 164 10.09 -45.74 -22.67
N SER A 165 9.43 -46.89 -22.79
CA SER A 165 8.10 -47.12 -22.20
C SER A 165 8.12 -46.96 -20.67
N ASN A 166 9.14 -47.49 -20.01
CA ASN A 166 9.33 -47.31 -18.57
C ASN A 166 9.58 -45.84 -18.21
N ASP A 167 10.41 -45.13 -18.96
CA ASP A 167 10.68 -43.70 -18.74
C ASP A 167 9.40 -42.87 -18.91
N LEU A 168 8.61 -43.13 -19.95
CA LEU A 168 7.32 -42.48 -20.17
C LEU A 168 6.35 -42.73 -19.01
N LYS A 169 6.32 -43.95 -18.47
CA LYS A 169 5.51 -44.28 -17.29
C LYS A 169 5.93 -43.47 -16.07
N GLN A 170 7.24 -43.30 -15.85
CA GLN A 170 7.75 -42.47 -14.76
C GLN A 170 7.44 -40.98 -14.96
N GLN A 171 7.51 -40.47 -16.19
CA GLN A 171 7.11 -39.10 -16.49
C GLN A 171 5.62 -38.87 -16.27
N SER A 172 4.76 -39.85 -16.61
CA SER A 172 3.31 -39.80 -16.33
C SER A 172 3.03 -39.62 -14.84
N LEU A 173 3.71 -40.39 -13.97
CA LEU A 173 3.56 -40.27 -12.51
C LEU A 173 3.96 -38.88 -11.99
N LYS A 174 5.03 -38.29 -12.55
CA LYS A 174 5.44 -36.92 -12.20
C LYS A 174 4.41 -35.87 -12.62
N LEU A 175 3.81 -36.03 -13.81
CA LEU A 175 2.74 -35.15 -14.29
C LEU A 175 1.50 -35.23 -13.40
N GLU A 176 1.09 -36.42 -12.98
CA GLU A 176 -0.01 -36.60 -12.03
C GLU A 176 0.25 -35.88 -10.70
N ALA A 177 1.49 -35.94 -10.19
CA ALA A 177 1.87 -35.21 -8.98
C ALA A 177 1.78 -33.69 -9.17
N ILE A 178 2.21 -33.16 -10.33
CA ILE A 178 2.11 -31.73 -10.68
C ILE A 178 0.65 -31.31 -10.75
N ILE A 179 -0.21 -32.09 -11.42
CA ILE A 179 -1.65 -31.80 -11.52
C ILE A 179 -2.27 -31.75 -10.12
N SER A 180 -1.98 -32.74 -9.27
CA SER A 180 -2.45 -32.74 -7.88
C SER A 180 -1.98 -31.51 -7.10
N PHE A 181 -0.74 -31.05 -7.32
CA PHE A 181 -0.22 -29.83 -6.70
C PHE A 181 -0.94 -28.57 -7.20
N ILE A 182 -1.15 -28.44 -8.51
CA ILE A 182 -1.88 -27.31 -9.10
C ILE A 182 -3.31 -27.27 -8.57
N SER A 183 -4.01 -28.39 -8.50
CA SER A 183 -5.36 -28.44 -7.91
C SER A 183 -5.41 -28.07 -6.43
N LYS A 184 -4.29 -28.19 -5.69
CA LYS A 184 -4.19 -27.66 -4.32
C LYS A 184 -3.96 -26.15 -4.32
N LEU A 185 -3.13 -25.63 -5.23
CA LEU A 185 -2.91 -24.19 -5.37
C LEU A 185 -4.19 -23.46 -5.80
N GLU A 186 -4.95 -24.02 -6.74
CA GLU A 186 -6.22 -23.44 -7.22
C GLU A 186 -7.28 -23.32 -6.12
N LYS A 187 -7.21 -24.16 -5.07
CA LYS A 187 -8.10 -24.08 -3.90
C LYS A 187 -7.71 -22.97 -2.92
N ILE A 188 -6.57 -22.30 -3.13
CA ILE A 188 -6.20 -21.16 -2.31
C ILE A 188 -6.95 -19.94 -2.87
N ASP A 189 -8.14 -19.70 -2.34
CA ASP A 189 -9.11 -18.70 -2.82
C ASP A 189 -8.52 -17.29 -2.99
N HIS A 190 -7.49 -16.95 -2.22
CA HIS A 190 -6.94 -15.60 -2.11
C HIS A 190 -5.54 -15.43 -2.72
N LEU A 191 -5.07 -16.37 -3.55
CA LEU A 191 -3.73 -16.27 -4.13
C LEU A 191 -3.57 -15.02 -5.03
N GLN A 192 -4.64 -14.65 -5.75
CA GLN A 192 -4.70 -13.43 -6.58
C GLN A 192 -4.88 -12.15 -5.75
N ASP A 193 -5.40 -12.27 -4.52
CA ASP A 193 -5.60 -11.12 -3.64
C ASP A 193 -4.29 -10.58 -3.09
N ILE A 194 -3.20 -11.35 -3.15
CA ILE A 194 -1.86 -10.90 -2.73
C ILE A 194 -1.45 -9.65 -3.52
N ASP A 195 -1.70 -9.61 -4.83
CA ASP A 195 -1.36 -8.45 -5.66
C ASP A 195 -2.22 -7.22 -5.29
N ILE A 196 -3.50 -7.44 -4.97
CA ILE A 196 -4.42 -6.39 -4.52
C ILE A 196 -3.99 -5.85 -3.15
N MET A 197 -3.60 -6.74 -2.23
CA MET A 197 -3.06 -6.39 -0.93
C MET A 197 -1.75 -5.60 -1.05
N TRP A 198 -0.86 -5.99 -1.97
CA TRP A 198 0.41 -5.30 -2.22
C TRP A 198 0.20 -3.87 -2.71
N ASN A 199 -0.72 -3.68 -3.67
CA ASN A 199 -1.07 -2.35 -4.15
C ASN A 199 -1.73 -1.49 -3.07
N SER A 200 -2.60 -2.09 -2.25
CA SER A 200 -3.22 -1.41 -1.11
C SER A 200 -2.17 -0.97 -0.09
N LEU A 201 -1.20 -1.84 0.23
CA LEU A 201 -0.09 -1.53 1.13
C LEU A 201 0.80 -0.41 0.58
N LEU A 202 1.08 -0.42 -0.73
CA LEU A 202 1.83 0.65 -1.40
C LEU A 202 1.10 2.01 -1.30
N ASN A 203 -0.22 2.01 -1.47
CA ASN A 203 -1.04 3.22 -1.32
C ASN A 203 -1.02 3.73 0.12
N ILE A 204 -1.18 2.83 1.10
CA ILE A 204 -1.06 3.18 2.52
C ILE A 204 0.32 3.81 2.80
N HIS A 205 1.39 3.25 2.25
CA HIS A 205 2.74 3.80 2.41
C HIS A 205 2.86 5.22 1.84
N LYS A 206 2.30 5.49 0.65
CA LYS A 206 2.26 6.84 0.06
C LYS A 206 1.47 7.81 0.95
N SER A 207 0.30 7.40 1.44
CA SER A 207 -0.51 8.21 2.36
C SER A 207 0.23 8.51 3.66
N LEU A 208 0.93 7.53 4.24
CA LEU A 208 1.77 7.73 5.43
C LEU A 208 2.92 8.70 5.18
N SER A 209 3.56 8.62 4.02
CA SER A 209 4.61 9.57 3.62
C SER A 209 4.09 11.01 3.53
N ASN A 210 2.90 11.19 2.96
CA ASN A 210 2.25 12.51 2.91
C ASN A 210 1.92 13.02 4.32
N ILE A 211 1.31 12.18 5.17
CA ILE A 211 1.02 12.54 6.57
C ILE A 211 2.30 12.92 7.31
N PHE A 212 3.40 12.19 7.10
CA PHE A 212 4.68 12.51 7.71
C PHE A 212 5.19 13.90 7.29
N ASN A 213 5.07 14.26 6.02
CA ASN A 213 5.44 15.59 5.53
C ASN A 213 4.54 16.69 6.12
N GLU A 214 3.23 16.45 6.22
CA GLU A 214 2.29 17.37 6.88
C GLU A 214 2.58 17.53 8.38
N ILE A 215 2.95 16.46 9.08
CA ILE A 215 3.37 16.53 10.48
C ILE A 215 4.63 17.39 10.63
N ASN A 216 5.58 17.27 9.71
CA ASN A 216 6.80 18.09 9.75
C ASN A 216 6.49 19.58 9.51
N SER A 217 5.62 19.91 8.55
CA SER A 217 5.22 21.31 8.35
C SER A 217 4.40 21.87 9.51
N PHE A 218 3.56 21.04 10.13
CA PHE A 218 2.84 21.40 11.35
C PHE A 218 3.81 21.65 12.51
N LYS A 219 4.84 20.80 12.68
CA LYS A 219 5.90 20.97 13.68
C LYS A 219 6.63 22.31 13.49
N ASP A 220 6.97 22.69 12.27
CA ASP A 220 7.60 23.98 11.99
C ASP A 220 6.68 25.16 12.36
N THR A 221 5.38 25.03 12.11
CA THR A 221 4.39 26.04 12.50
C THR A 221 4.28 26.16 14.01
N VAL A 222 4.28 25.03 14.73
CA VAL A 222 4.29 25.00 16.20
C VAL A 222 5.54 25.68 16.76
N TYR A 223 6.73 25.45 16.18
CA TYR A 223 7.93 26.16 16.63
C TYR A 223 7.85 27.67 16.42
N LYS A 224 7.26 28.14 15.31
CA LYS A 224 7.02 29.58 15.10
C LYS A 224 6.04 30.13 16.15
N GLN A 225 4.93 29.44 16.35
CA GLN A 225 3.93 29.83 17.36
C GLN A 225 4.53 29.85 18.77
N GLN A 226 5.39 28.89 19.11
CA GLN A 226 6.11 28.88 20.38
C GLN A 226 6.96 30.15 20.55
N GLY A 227 7.73 30.54 19.53
CA GLY A 227 8.52 31.78 19.57
C GLY A 227 7.65 33.04 19.67
N ASP A 228 6.47 33.05 19.06
CA ASP A 228 5.54 34.19 19.19
C ASP A 228 4.88 34.24 20.58
N ILE A 229 4.58 33.10 21.20
CA ILE A 229 4.11 33.02 22.60
C ILE A 229 5.17 33.56 23.55
N GLU A 230 6.44 33.22 23.36
CA GLU A 230 7.54 33.72 24.19
C GLU A 230 7.66 35.25 24.13
N LYS A 231 7.50 35.85 22.94
CA LYS A 231 7.47 37.32 22.79
C LYS A 231 6.27 37.96 23.51
N LEU A 232 5.10 37.34 23.41
CA LEU A 232 3.90 37.82 24.10
C LEU A 232 4.07 37.75 25.62
N LEU A 233 4.68 36.68 26.15
CA LEU A 233 4.99 36.55 27.57
C LEU A 233 5.91 37.69 28.03
N SER A 234 6.99 37.95 27.29
CA SER A 234 7.88 39.09 27.59
C SER A 234 7.13 40.43 27.56
N SER A 235 6.23 40.64 26.60
CA SER A 235 5.44 41.88 26.54
C SER A 235 4.46 42.01 27.72
N ILE A 236 3.92 40.89 28.22
CA ILE A 236 3.06 40.87 29.41
C ILE A 236 3.87 41.22 30.65
N GLU A 237 5.09 40.70 30.78
CA GLU A 237 6.00 41.05 31.87
C GLU A 237 6.28 42.57 31.88
N ASP A 238 6.59 43.16 30.72
CA ASP A 238 6.79 44.62 30.57
C ASP A 238 5.54 45.41 31.00
N LEU A 239 4.34 44.97 30.59
CA LEU A 239 3.08 45.62 30.98
C LEU A 239 2.79 45.50 32.48
N GLN A 240 3.17 44.39 33.11
CA GLN A 240 3.04 44.23 34.56
C GLN A 240 3.97 45.17 35.30
N GLU A 241 5.19 45.37 34.81
CA GLU A 241 6.13 46.36 35.35
C GLU A 241 5.56 47.78 35.22
N HIS A 242 5.11 48.18 34.04
CA HIS A 242 4.46 49.47 33.83
C HIS A 242 3.23 49.70 34.72
N LYS A 243 2.42 48.66 34.94
CA LYS A 243 1.28 48.75 35.86
C LYS A 243 1.75 49.04 37.28
N LYS A 244 2.80 48.34 37.74
CA LYS A 244 3.37 48.58 39.07
C LYS A 244 3.86 50.02 39.20
N ASP A 245 4.56 50.54 38.19
CA ASP A 245 5.00 51.93 38.16
C ASP A 245 3.82 52.91 38.26
N LEU A 246 2.72 52.63 37.56
CA LEU A 246 1.50 53.44 37.62
C LEU A 246 0.86 53.41 39.02
N ASP A 247 0.81 52.24 39.65
CA ASP A 247 0.27 52.05 41.01
C ASP A 247 1.13 52.81 42.07
N GLU A 248 2.43 53.04 41.81
CA GLU A 248 3.31 53.83 42.69
C GLU A 248 3.09 55.35 42.59
N ILE A 249 2.38 55.86 41.58
CA ILE A 249 2.05 57.28 41.43
C ILE A 249 0.95 57.68 42.43
N LYS A 250 1.38 58.14 43.61
CA LYS A 250 0.51 58.45 44.77
C LYS A 250 -0.57 59.52 44.54
N HIS A 251 -0.37 60.42 43.58
CA HIS A 251 -1.22 61.60 43.38
C HIS A 251 -2.06 61.53 42.11
N LEU A 252 -2.17 60.36 41.46
CA LEU A 252 -2.96 60.23 40.22
C LEU A 252 -4.45 60.55 40.45
N ASN A 253 -5.00 60.12 41.58
CA ASN A 253 -6.38 60.43 41.98
C ASN A 253 -6.57 61.88 42.45
N ASP A 254 -5.48 62.60 42.76
CA ASP A 254 -5.56 64.00 43.17
C ASP A 254 -5.83 64.91 41.97
N VAL A 255 -5.61 64.43 40.73
CA VAL A 255 -5.89 65.20 39.50
C VAL A 255 -7.37 65.57 39.42
N ASP A 256 -8.28 64.62 39.67
CA ASP A 256 -9.72 64.87 39.65
C ASP A 256 -10.11 65.84 40.77
N SER A 257 -9.56 65.67 41.97
CA SER A 257 -9.79 66.57 43.11
C SER A 257 -9.28 68.00 42.82
N ILE A 258 -8.10 68.14 42.22
CA ILE A 258 -7.55 69.45 41.82
C ILE A 258 -8.44 70.07 40.74
N TRP A 259 -8.93 69.28 39.80
CA TRP A 259 -9.83 69.76 38.74
C TRP A 259 -11.16 70.27 39.32
N GLU A 260 -11.80 69.52 40.21
CA GLU A 260 -13.03 69.94 40.90
C GLU A 260 -12.81 71.22 41.72
N GLN A 261 -11.73 71.30 42.49
CA GLN A 261 -11.39 72.51 43.24
C GLN A 261 -11.14 73.71 42.33
N THR A 262 -10.45 73.52 41.19
CA THR A 262 -10.21 74.57 40.21
C THR A 262 -11.51 75.07 39.59
N ALA A 263 -12.44 74.16 39.28
CA ALA A 263 -13.77 74.53 38.79
C ALA A 263 -14.56 75.32 39.85
N ALA A 264 -14.52 74.90 41.12
CA ALA A 264 -15.16 75.62 42.22
C ALA A 264 -14.58 77.03 42.42
N TYR A 265 -13.24 77.17 42.38
CA TYR A 265 -12.60 78.48 42.45
C TYR A 265 -12.98 79.38 41.27
N SER A 266 -13.13 78.83 40.06
CA SER A 266 -13.59 79.58 38.89
C SER A 266 -14.98 80.19 39.12
N VAL A 267 -15.92 79.40 39.67
CA VAL A 267 -17.27 79.88 40.04
C VAL A 267 -17.18 80.98 41.11
N ALA A 268 -16.43 80.74 42.17
CA ALA A 268 -16.27 81.72 43.26
C ALA A 268 -15.65 83.04 42.77
N ILE A 269 -14.72 82.99 41.80
CA ILE A 269 -14.15 84.19 41.18
C ILE A 269 -15.20 84.98 40.41
N GLU A 270 -16.09 84.33 39.65
CA GLU A 270 -17.15 85.04 38.94
C GLU A 270 -18.21 85.62 39.89
N GLU A 271 -18.54 84.94 40.98
CA GLU A 271 -19.39 85.50 42.04
C GLU A 271 -18.75 86.74 42.68
N LEU A 272 -17.45 86.68 43.01
CA LEU A 272 -16.73 87.83 43.55
C LEU A 272 -16.68 89.00 42.57
N LYS A 273 -16.52 88.73 41.27
CA LYS A 273 -16.54 89.75 40.22
C LYS A 273 -17.91 90.42 40.13
N GLU A 274 -19.00 89.66 40.23
CA GLU A 274 -20.36 90.20 40.28
C GLU A 274 -20.56 91.08 41.53
N GLN A 275 -20.16 90.59 42.70
CA GLN A 275 -20.20 91.38 43.94
C GLN A 275 -19.41 92.69 43.81
N ASN A 276 -18.24 92.65 43.19
CA ASN A 276 -17.41 93.84 42.99
C ASN A 276 -18.07 94.86 42.03
N SER A 277 -18.80 94.36 41.01
CA SER A 277 -19.62 95.22 40.15
C SER A 277 -20.74 95.89 40.94
N ASN A 278 -21.43 95.15 41.81
CA ASN A 278 -22.49 95.70 42.67
C ASN A 278 -21.94 96.75 43.67
N ILE A 279 -20.76 96.50 44.26
CA ILE A 279 -20.09 97.48 45.12
C ILE A 279 -19.73 98.74 44.33
N LEU A 280 -19.25 98.61 43.09
CA LEU A 280 -18.92 99.76 42.24
C LEU A 280 -20.16 100.63 41.98
N GLU A 281 -21.32 100.02 41.70
CA GLU A 281 -22.60 100.72 41.56
C GLU A 281 -23.00 101.45 42.85
N LEU A 282 -22.90 100.79 44.01
CA LEU A 282 -23.19 101.40 45.31
C LEU A 282 -22.25 102.57 45.63
N VAL A 283 -20.95 102.44 45.33
CA VAL A 283 -19.97 103.51 45.51
C VAL A 283 -20.28 104.70 44.60
N GLN A 284 -20.69 104.45 43.35
CA GLN A 284 -21.17 105.51 42.46
C GLN A 284 -22.42 106.20 43.00
N ALA A 285 -23.39 105.44 43.51
CA ALA A 285 -24.60 105.98 44.13
C ALA A 285 -24.29 106.85 45.36
N ASN A 286 -23.39 106.38 46.22
CA ASN A 286 -22.92 107.13 47.39
C ASN A 286 -22.17 108.40 46.98
N LYS A 287 -21.36 108.35 45.91
CA LYS A 287 -20.68 109.51 45.35
C LYS A 287 -21.69 110.57 44.88
N MET A 288 -22.72 110.16 44.12
CA MET A 288 -23.80 111.07 43.71
C MET A 288 -24.49 111.69 44.92
N SER A 289 -24.79 110.90 45.95
CA SER A 289 -25.40 111.38 47.20
C SER A 289 -24.51 112.38 47.95
N MET A 290 -23.19 112.15 48.00
CA MET A 290 -22.24 113.11 48.59
C MET A 290 -22.17 114.41 47.79
N ASP A 291 -22.22 114.33 46.45
CA ASP A 291 -22.26 115.51 45.60
C ASP A 291 -23.55 116.33 45.85
N GLU A 292 -24.71 115.67 46.00
CA GLU A 292 -25.96 116.32 46.39
C GLU A 292 -25.87 116.99 47.78
N LEU A 293 -25.28 116.33 48.78
CA LEU A 293 -25.07 116.92 50.11
C LEU A 293 -24.12 118.12 50.07
N LYS A 294 -23.09 118.07 49.22
CA LYS A 294 -22.16 119.18 49.01
C LYS A 294 -22.88 120.38 48.41
N ASP A 295 -23.77 120.13 47.44
CA ASP A 295 -24.64 121.13 46.84
C ASP A 295 -25.61 121.74 47.87
N TYR A 296 -26.22 120.90 48.72
CA TYR A 296 -27.07 121.34 49.82
C TYR A 296 -26.31 122.21 50.83
N LYS A 297 -25.08 121.80 51.19
CA LYS A 297 -24.18 122.59 52.05
C LYS A 297 -23.87 123.95 51.44
N ALA A 298 -23.56 124.02 50.14
CA ALA A 298 -23.31 125.28 49.45
C ALA A 298 -24.54 126.21 49.47
N LYS A 299 -25.75 125.65 49.26
CA LYS A 299 -27.01 126.40 49.41
C LYS A 299 -27.19 126.95 50.83
N LEU A 300 -26.95 126.14 51.86
CA LEU A 300 -27.04 126.56 53.27
C LEU A 300 -26.05 127.70 53.58
N SER A 301 -24.81 127.60 53.08
CA SER A 301 -23.77 128.62 53.27
C SER A 301 -24.07 129.97 52.59
N ASN A 302 -24.94 130.00 51.57
CA ASN A 302 -25.35 131.23 50.90
C ASN A 302 -26.55 131.95 51.56
N ILE A 303 -27.11 131.41 52.65
CA ILE A 303 -28.16 132.09 53.42
C ILE A 303 -27.51 133.20 54.26
N LYS A 304 -27.58 134.44 53.77
CA LYS A 304 -26.94 135.64 54.35
C LYS A 304 -27.24 135.91 55.84
N HIS A 305 -28.41 135.49 56.33
CA HIS A 305 -28.90 135.82 57.67
C HIS A 305 -28.92 134.61 58.63
N LEU A 306 -28.22 133.52 58.29
CA LEU A 306 -28.17 132.33 59.17
C LEU A 306 -27.42 132.62 60.48
N SER A 307 -26.47 133.56 60.47
CA SER A 307 -25.74 134.04 61.66
C SER A 307 -26.56 134.99 62.54
N ASP A 308 -27.64 135.56 62.01
CA ASP A 308 -28.48 136.54 62.71
C ASP A 308 -29.42 135.85 63.72
N VAL A 309 -29.61 134.53 63.59
CA VAL A 309 -30.44 133.72 64.51
C VAL A 309 -29.87 133.75 65.93
N ASP A 310 -28.55 133.62 66.07
CA ASP A 310 -27.87 133.69 67.36
C ASP A 310 -27.88 135.11 67.95
N GLU A 311 -27.81 136.13 67.10
CA GLU A 311 -27.84 137.54 67.51
C GLU A 311 -29.23 137.94 68.04
N ILE A 312 -30.31 137.52 67.37
CA ILE A 312 -31.70 137.74 67.84
C ILE A 312 -31.98 136.97 69.14
N TRP A 313 -31.48 135.73 69.27
CA TRP A 313 -31.66 134.92 70.48
C TRP A 313 -30.99 135.55 71.70
N ASN A 314 -29.76 136.05 71.55
CA ASN A 314 -29.04 136.74 72.62
C ASN A 314 -29.69 138.08 73.01
N SER A 315 -30.17 138.84 72.03
CA SER A 315 -30.92 140.08 72.29
C SER A 315 -32.22 139.82 73.08
N SER A 316 -33.02 138.83 72.67
CA SER A 316 -34.26 138.45 73.38
C SER A 316 -34.01 138.03 74.83
N LYS A 317 -32.93 137.28 75.07
CA LYS A 317 -32.49 136.91 76.42
C LYS A 317 -32.07 138.12 77.26
N PHE A 318 -31.40 139.10 76.67
CA PHE A 318 -30.99 140.34 77.35
C PHE A 318 -32.19 141.22 77.74
N HIS A 319 -33.15 141.41 76.83
CA HIS A 319 -34.39 142.15 77.12
C HIS A 319 -35.20 141.50 78.25
N SER A 320 -35.26 140.16 78.31
CA SER A 320 -35.92 139.42 79.37
C SER A 320 -35.29 139.67 80.76
N SER A 321 -33.96 139.71 80.84
CA SER A 321 -33.25 140.04 82.08
C SER A 321 -33.50 141.48 82.55
N GLN A 322 -33.51 142.45 81.62
CA GLN A 322 -33.80 143.86 81.97
C GLN A 322 -35.23 144.06 82.52
N LEU A 323 -36.21 143.32 81.99
CA LEU A 323 -37.61 143.40 82.44
C LEU A 323 -37.80 142.86 83.87
N SER A 324 -37.03 141.84 84.25
CA SER A 324 -37.05 141.27 85.60
C SER A 324 -36.46 142.22 86.65
N GLU A 325 -35.43 142.99 86.30
CA GLU A 325 -34.77 143.96 87.19
C GLU A 325 -35.68 145.17 87.46
N LEU A 326 -36.36 145.69 86.43
CA LEU A 326 -37.32 146.80 86.57
C LEU A 326 -38.51 146.44 87.47
N LYS A 327 -38.98 145.19 87.41
CA LYS A 327 -40.07 144.71 88.26
C LYS A 327 -39.68 144.70 89.74
N LYS A 328 -38.44 144.31 90.04
CA LYS A 328 -37.90 144.28 91.41
C LYS A 328 -37.75 145.68 92.03
N GLN A 329 -37.27 146.65 91.25
CA GLN A 329 -37.17 148.05 91.71
C GLN A 329 -38.53 148.70 91.98
N SER A 330 -39.56 148.33 91.21
CA SER A 330 -40.92 148.82 91.41
C SER A 330 -41.53 148.38 92.75
N ASP A 331 -41.29 147.12 93.15
CA ASP A 331 -41.76 146.56 94.41
C ASP A 331 -41.03 147.16 95.63
N GLU A 332 -39.73 147.44 95.52
CA GLU A 332 -38.94 148.14 96.56
C GLU A 332 -39.42 149.59 96.78
N THR A 333 -39.68 150.33 95.71
CA THR A 333 -40.19 151.71 95.79
C THR A 333 -41.54 151.77 96.49
N ARG A 334 -42.41 150.76 96.27
CA ARG A 334 -43.72 150.63 96.91
C ARG A 334 -43.61 150.41 98.42
N SER A 335 -42.64 149.62 98.87
CA SER A 335 -42.38 149.35 100.30
C SER A 335 -41.91 150.60 101.04
N ILE A 336 -41.01 151.39 100.43
CA ILE A 336 -40.47 152.63 101.02
C ILE A 336 -41.57 153.69 101.21
N ILE A 337 -42.48 153.84 100.23
CA ILE A 337 -43.59 154.80 100.32
C ILE A 337 -44.54 154.47 101.49
N GLN A 338 -44.84 153.19 101.72
CA GLN A 338 -45.69 152.75 102.82
C GLN A 338 -45.06 153.03 104.19
N SER A 339 -43.75 152.79 104.35
CA SER A 339 -43.03 153.06 105.61
C SER A 339 -42.99 154.56 105.96
N ASN A 340 -42.81 155.43 104.97
CA ASN A 340 -42.79 156.88 105.18
C ASN A 340 -44.16 157.44 105.57
N LYS A 341 -45.27 156.84 105.08
CA LYS A 341 -46.63 157.22 105.47
C LYS A 341 -46.86 157.01 106.97
N GLU A 342 -46.52 155.83 107.49
CA GLU A 342 -46.70 155.48 108.91
C GLU A 342 -45.84 156.34 109.85
N LYS A 343 -44.61 156.68 109.44
CA LYS A 343 -43.74 157.59 110.21
C LYS A 343 -44.30 159.01 110.29
N ASN A 344 -44.87 159.54 109.20
CA ASN A 344 -45.45 160.87 109.20
C ASN A 344 -46.69 160.97 110.10
N ASP A 345 -47.56 159.96 110.11
CA ASP A 345 -48.77 159.94 110.95
C ASP A 345 -48.41 159.89 112.45
N ALA A 346 -47.36 159.15 112.83
CA ALA A 346 -46.85 159.11 114.21
C ALA A 346 -46.22 160.43 114.68
N VAL A 347 -45.49 161.12 113.79
CA VAL A 347 -44.86 162.41 114.11
C VAL A 347 -45.92 163.50 114.30
N ILE A 348 -46.96 163.55 113.45
CA ILE A 348 -48.06 164.51 113.57
C ILE A 348 -48.80 164.35 114.90
N ALA A 349 -49.06 163.10 115.34
CA ALA A 349 -49.68 162.84 116.64
C ALA A 349 -48.84 163.36 117.83
N SER A 350 -47.51 163.16 117.78
CA SER A 350 -46.60 163.61 118.86
C SER A 350 -46.44 165.14 118.95
N VAL A 351 -46.56 165.85 117.83
CA VAL A 351 -46.46 167.32 117.78
C VAL A 351 -47.72 167.97 118.34
N VAL A 352 -48.90 167.39 118.08
CA VAL A 352 -50.18 167.88 118.62
C VAL A 352 -50.19 167.80 120.16
N GLU A 353 -49.75 166.68 120.74
CA GLU A 353 -49.69 166.49 122.20
C GLU A 353 -48.72 167.45 122.91
N LYS A 354 -47.57 167.72 122.28
CA LYS A 354 -46.58 168.69 122.80
C LYS A 354 -47.07 170.14 122.74
N ASN A 355 -47.87 170.49 121.75
CA ASN A 355 -48.38 171.85 121.61
C ASN A 355 -49.49 172.14 122.64
N ASP A 356 -50.35 171.17 122.94
CA ASP A 356 -51.40 171.29 123.96
C ASP A 356 -50.81 171.46 125.39
N THR A 357 -49.69 170.81 125.67
CA THR A 357 -48.97 170.97 126.95
C THR A 357 -48.30 172.35 127.08
N ALA A 358 -47.75 172.89 125.99
CA ALA A 358 -47.16 174.24 125.95
C ALA A 358 -48.23 175.33 126.19
N ILE A 359 -49.42 175.18 125.60
CA ILE A 359 -50.53 176.13 125.78
C ILE A 359 -51.04 176.14 127.23
N ASN A 360 -51.15 174.98 127.88
CA ASN A 360 -51.58 174.90 129.27
C ASN A 360 -50.57 175.48 130.27
N MET A 361 -49.26 175.32 130.03
CA MET A 361 -48.23 175.92 130.88
C MET A 361 -48.17 177.44 130.76
N LEU A 362 -48.34 177.98 129.54
CA LEU A 362 -48.37 179.43 129.30
C LEU A 362 -49.54 180.09 130.02
N ASN A 363 -50.71 179.45 129.98
CA ASN A 363 -51.94 179.93 130.62
C ASN A 363 -51.84 179.95 132.16
N ARG A 364 -51.07 179.01 132.75
CA ARG A 364 -50.81 178.95 134.20
C ARG A 364 -49.83 180.03 134.69
N LYS A 365 -48.82 180.40 133.89
CA LYS A 365 -47.81 181.38 134.32
C LYS A 365 -48.22 182.83 134.07
N MET A 366 -48.99 183.10 133.02
CA MET A 366 -49.58 184.43 132.80
C MET A 366 -50.49 184.86 133.96
N LYS A 367 -51.11 183.91 134.68
CA LYS A 367 -51.83 184.16 135.95
C LYS A 367 -50.92 184.64 137.08
N TYR A 368 -49.66 184.18 137.18
CA TYR A 368 -48.73 184.64 138.23
C TYR A 368 -48.14 186.02 137.95
N ALA A 369 -47.94 186.37 136.68
CA ALA A 369 -47.54 187.71 136.26
C ALA A 369 -48.56 188.79 136.69
N TYR A 370 -49.85 188.45 136.75
CA TYR A 370 -50.91 189.36 137.19
C TYR A 370 -50.98 189.54 138.72
N LEU A 371 -50.54 188.56 139.52
CA LEU A 371 -50.69 188.62 140.98
C LEU A 371 -49.62 189.46 141.68
N LEU A 372 -48.40 189.55 141.13
CA LEU A 372 -47.32 190.32 141.76
C LEU A 372 -47.18 191.75 141.22
N ALA A 373 -47.63 192.02 139.98
CA ALA A 373 -47.78 193.39 139.48
C ALA A 373 -48.80 194.21 140.31
N GLY A 374 -49.82 193.57 140.88
CA GLY A 374 -50.80 194.20 141.78
C GLY A 374 -50.25 194.61 143.15
N GLY A 375 -49.06 194.12 143.55
CA GLY A 375 -48.42 194.49 144.82
C GLY A 375 -47.74 195.86 144.82
N SER A 376 -47.54 196.47 143.64
CA SER A 376 -47.00 197.83 143.49
C SER A 376 -47.81 198.90 144.23
N LEU A 377 -49.12 198.73 144.39
CA LEU A 377 -49.95 199.86 144.80
C LEU A 377 -50.30 199.88 146.29
N GLY A 378 -50.15 198.78 147.03
CA GLY A 378 -50.63 198.70 148.41
C GLY A 378 -49.81 199.48 149.44
N LEU A 379 -48.50 199.22 149.55
CA LEU A 379 -47.68 199.83 150.62
C LEU A 379 -47.12 201.22 150.26
N ALA A 380 -47.12 201.55 148.97
CA ALA A 380 -47.00 202.92 148.50
C ALA A 380 -48.30 203.75 148.67
N ILE A 381 -49.41 203.18 149.19
CA ILE A 381 -50.65 203.91 149.60
C ILE A 381 -50.80 203.95 151.14
N VAL A 382 -50.01 203.15 151.87
CA VAL A 382 -49.79 203.30 153.34
C VAL A 382 -48.58 204.20 153.65
N GLU A 383 -47.90 204.66 152.60
CA GLU A 383 -47.72 206.09 152.39
C GLU A 383 -48.68 206.93 153.22
N LEU A 384 -48.23 208.13 153.52
CA LEU A 384 -49.15 209.25 153.51
C LEU A 384 -50.07 209.37 154.73
N ILE A 385 -50.65 208.30 155.27
CA ILE A 385 -51.67 208.40 156.31
C ILE A 385 -51.04 208.66 157.70
N VAL A 386 -49.83 208.17 158.01
CA VAL A 386 -49.23 208.41 159.36
C VAL A 386 -48.31 209.64 159.41
N ILE A 387 -47.94 210.22 158.26
CA ILE A 387 -47.42 211.60 158.20
C ILE A 387 -48.54 212.64 158.45
N LEU A 388 -49.84 212.28 158.34
CA LEU A 388 -50.94 213.26 158.32
C LEU A 388 -51.76 213.41 159.61
N LEU A 389 -51.52 212.65 160.69
CA LEU A 389 -52.53 212.54 161.77
C LEU A 389 -52.23 212.80 163.27
N LYS A 390 -51.05 213.28 163.74
CA LYS A 390 -50.91 214.03 165.05
C LYS A 390 -49.43 214.25 165.44
N VAL A 391 -48.98 215.47 165.75
CA VAL A 391 -49.11 216.25 167.02
C VAL A 391 -48.22 215.70 168.15
N ILE A 392 -47.25 216.56 168.53
CA ILE A 392 -46.13 216.45 169.49
C ILE A 392 -44.98 215.55 169.05
#